data_AF-A0A934UQY0-F1
#
_entry.id   AF-A0A934UQY0-F1
#
_cell.length_a   1.000
_cell.length_b   1.000
_cell.length_c   1.000
_cell.angle_alpha   90.00
_cell.angle_beta   90.00
_cell.angle_gamma   90.00
#
_symmetry.space_group_name_H-M   'P 1'
#
loop_
_entity.id
_entity.type
_entity.pdbx_description
1 polymer ?
#
loop_
_entity_poly.entity_id
_entity_poly.type
_entity_poly.pdbx_seq_one_letter_code
_entity_poly.pdbx_strand_id
1 'polypeptide(L)'
;MNGQIFFSELARITKSTSNQQLAAIVGKLPVQVSQMKAGDISELTMARIVASRAALAVKPVDLLKELKRLLAVTTDRALSTSLGLTQQTFVNWKARRHAMTPRQVAEIVKKARAQATAEAHSSAFRPIIEFFPIERKLRKKSYAVFNSEPGAGKMRLGLSAELQSVNGLYVFYDSRGKALYVGQAQRQSIWKEMHSAFNRPRAAQKISAVRHPTNNVEYKPASEKLRQPVDTPRKLHELAAYFSAYEVAEPLLDDFEALLIRAFPNDLLNFKMEKIGRSLAMNAERKADAGKSVRKKTPAKKTAPRKAAPARKAA
;
A
#
# COMPACT_ATOMS: atom_id res chain seq x y z
N MET A 1 19.95 -5.17 -57.94
CA MET A 1 18.55 -4.70 -58.09
C MET A 1 18.59 -3.19 -58.15
N ASN A 2 17.92 -2.59 -59.14
CA ASN A 2 17.95 -1.14 -59.32
C ASN A 2 17.42 -0.45 -58.06
N GLY A 3 18.26 0.38 -57.44
CA GLY A 3 17.95 1.04 -56.18
C GLY A 3 16.81 2.04 -56.27
N GLN A 4 16.60 2.68 -57.43
CA GLN A 4 15.42 3.54 -57.64
C GLN A 4 14.14 2.73 -57.52
N ILE A 5 14.07 1.58 -58.20
CA ILE A 5 12.88 0.71 -58.20
C ILE A 5 12.59 0.18 -56.79
N PHE A 6 13.62 -0.25 -56.08
CA PHE A 6 13.48 -0.73 -54.70
C PHE A 6 12.91 0.36 -53.77
N PHE A 7 13.50 1.56 -53.80
CA PHE A 7 13.06 2.63 -52.89
C PHE A 7 11.75 3.31 -53.35
N SER A 8 11.40 3.29 -54.63
CA SER A 8 10.09 3.76 -55.10
C SER A 8 8.97 2.82 -54.63
N GLU A 9 9.18 1.51 -54.73
CA GLU A 9 8.24 0.51 -54.19
C GLU A 9 8.17 0.56 -52.67
N LEU A 10 9.32 0.69 -51.98
CA LEU A 10 9.34 0.83 -50.53
C LEU A 10 8.62 2.11 -50.08
N ALA A 11 8.80 3.23 -50.78
CA ALA A 11 8.08 4.47 -50.50
C ALA A 11 6.57 4.31 -50.69
N ARG A 12 6.15 3.60 -51.75
CA ARG A 12 4.74 3.30 -52.04
C ARG A 12 4.11 2.45 -50.94
N ILE A 13 4.77 1.36 -50.52
CA ILE A 13 4.28 0.43 -49.49
C ILE A 13 4.21 1.12 -48.12
N THR A 14 5.21 1.93 -47.79
CA THR A 14 5.34 2.55 -46.46
C THR A 14 4.71 3.94 -46.37
N LYS A 15 4.18 4.47 -47.48
CA LYS A 15 3.68 5.85 -47.62
C LYS A 15 4.71 6.91 -47.19
N SER A 16 5.99 6.64 -47.45
CA SER A 16 7.08 7.56 -47.11
C SER A 16 7.22 8.63 -48.19
N THR A 17 7.31 9.90 -47.78
CA THR A 17 7.45 11.05 -48.68
C THR A 17 8.87 11.63 -48.71
N SER A 18 9.76 11.18 -47.81
CA SER A 18 11.13 11.72 -47.72
C SER A 18 12.21 10.66 -47.56
N ASN A 19 13.44 11.00 -47.98
CA ASN A 19 14.61 10.16 -47.75
C ASN A 19 14.92 9.98 -46.25
N GLN A 20 14.50 10.92 -45.39
CA GLN A 20 14.62 10.77 -43.93
C GLN A 20 13.71 9.66 -43.40
N GLN A 21 12.48 9.59 -43.88
CA GLN A 21 11.54 8.51 -43.50
C GLN A 21 12.01 7.16 -44.02
N LEU A 22 12.47 7.10 -45.28
CA LEU A 22 13.04 5.88 -45.85
C LEU A 22 14.31 5.43 -45.12
N ALA A 23 15.19 6.37 -44.75
CA ALA A 23 16.39 6.13 -43.96
C ALA A 23 16.08 5.54 -42.59
N ALA A 24 15.09 6.11 -41.90
CA ALA A 24 14.58 5.55 -40.67
C ALA A 24 14.07 4.12 -40.89
N ILE A 25 13.37 3.83 -42.00
CA ILE A 25 12.85 2.50 -42.36
C ILE A 25 13.97 1.51 -42.69
N VAL A 26 15.02 1.86 -43.41
CA VAL A 26 16.07 0.89 -43.76
C VAL A 26 17.23 0.85 -42.75
N GLY A 27 17.18 1.66 -41.70
CA GLY A 27 18.24 1.73 -40.68
C GLY A 27 19.56 2.28 -41.23
N LYS A 28 19.46 3.29 -42.11
CA LYS A 28 20.61 3.95 -42.76
C LYS A 28 20.54 5.45 -42.60
N LEU A 29 21.59 6.16 -42.97
CA LEU A 29 21.57 7.62 -43.04
C LEU A 29 20.86 8.09 -44.32
N PRO A 30 20.19 9.26 -44.33
CA PRO A 30 19.52 9.80 -45.53
C PRO A 30 20.45 9.95 -46.74
N VAL A 31 21.73 10.27 -46.50
CA VAL A 31 22.76 10.36 -47.54
C VAL A 31 23.04 8.99 -48.16
N GLN A 32 23.11 7.94 -47.34
CA GLN A 32 23.30 6.56 -47.81
C GLN A 32 22.09 6.07 -48.62
N VAL A 33 20.86 6.41 -48.21
CA VAL A 33 19.66 6.12 -49.01
C VAL A 33 19.70 6.82 -50.37
N SER A 34 20.19 8.06 -50.41
CA SER A 34 20.32 8.81 -51.67
C SER A 34 21.36 8.19 -52.60
N GLN A 35 22.50 7.75 -52.06
CA GLN A 35 23.53 7.01 -52.80
C GLN A 35 23.01 5.65 -53.29
N MET A 36 22.27 4.93 -52.45
CA MET A 36 21.67 3.64 -52.81
C MET A 36 20.55 3.76 -53.83
N LYS A 37 19.84 4.89 -53.90
CA LYS A 37 18.88 5.19 -54.96
C LYS A 37 19.56 5.40 -56.31
N ALA A 38 20.75 5.99 -56.31
CA ALA A 38 21.50 6.33 -57.53
C ALA A 38 22.27 5.12 -58.12
N GLY A 39 22.34 4.00 -57.40
CA GLY A 39 23.08 2.81 -57.83
C GLY A 39 22.33 1.51 -57.63
N ASP A 40 23.01 0.40 -57.93
CA ASP A 40 22.50 -0.94 -57.67
C ASP A 40 22.65 -1.32 -56.20
N ILE A 41 21.58 -1.86 -55.62
CA ILE A 41 21.61 -2.42 -54.28
C ILE A 41 22.00 -3.90 -54.40
N SER A 42 23.08 -4.28 -53.71
CA SER A 42 23.52 -5.67 -53.61
C SER A 42 22.53 -6.52 -52.81
N GLU A 43 22.39 -7.79 -53.17
CA GLU A 43 21.52 -8.73 -52.46
C GLU A 43 21.91 -8.86 -50.98
N LEU A 44 23.21 -8.83 -50.67
CA LEU A 44 23.70 -8.84 -49.29
C LEU A 44 23.23 -7.61 -48.50
N THR A 45 23.16 -6.44 -49.14
CA THR A 45 22.68 -5.20 -48.50
C THR A 45 21.18 -5.26 -48.24
N MET A 46 20.40 -5.78 -49.19
CA MET A 46 18.97 -6.03 -48.99
C MET A 46 18.74 -7.03 -47.87
N ALA A 47 19.47 -8.16 -47.87
CA ALA A 47 19.39 -9.17 -46.83
C ALA A 47 19.70 -8.58 -45.45
N ARG A 48 20.69 -7.70 -45.32
CA ARG A 48 21.01 -6.98 -44.07
C ARG A 48 19.91 -6.02 -43.64
N ILE A 49 19.30 -5.27 -44.56
CA ILE A 49 18.19 -4.36 -44.25
C ILE A 49 16.98 -5.18 -43.77
N VAL A 50 16.63 -6.25 -44.47
CA VAL A 50 15.53 -7.16 -44.11
C VAL A 50 15.82 -7.85 -42.77
N ALA A 51 17.04 -8.33 -42.54
CA ALA A 51 17.44 -8.96 -41.27
C ALA A 51 17.43 -7.98 -40.10
N SER A 52 17.88 -6.74 -40.29
CA SER A 52 17.84 -5.69 -39.25
C SER A 52 16.40 -5.34 -38.84
N ARG A 53 15.46 -5.39 -39.79
CA ARG A 53 14.03 -5.19 -39.54
C ARG A 53 13.39 -6.39 -38.88
N ALA A 54 13.76 -7.59 -39.28
CA ALA A 54 13.34 -8.82 -38.61
C ALA A 54 13.85 -8.85 -37.15
N ALA A 55 15.02 -8.30 -36.86
CA ALA A 55 15.57 -8.21 -35.50
C ALA A 55 14.81 -7.21 -34.60
N LEU A 56 14.18 -6.17 -35.16
CA LEU A 56 13.31 -5.24 -34.43
C LEU A 56 11.87 -5.75 -34.26
N ALA A 57 11.56 -6.91 -34.85
CA ALA A 57 10.23 -7.47 -34.87
C ALA A 57 9.98 -8.25 -33.56
N VAL A 58 9.32 -7.62 -32.59
CA VAL A 58 9.01 -8.27 -31.31
C VAL A 58 7.97 -9.37 -31.54
N LYS A 59 8.38 -10.62 -31.32
CA LYS A 59 7.43 -11.74 -31.31
C LYS A 59 6.60 -11.69 -30.02
N PRO A 60 5.28 -11.95 -30.10
CA PRO A 60 4.42 -11.95 -28.92
C PRO A 60 4.92 -12.87 -27.81
N VAL A 61 5.42 -14.06 -28.15
CA VAL A 61 5.92 -15.05 -27.17
C VAL A 61 7.11 -14.51 -26.37
N ASP A 62 8.05 -13.85 -27.04
CA ASP A 62 9.24 -13.29 -26.39
C ASP A 62 8.87 -12.14 -25.46
N LEU A 63 7.94 -11.26 -25.90
CA LEU A 63 7.39 -10.20 -25.06
C LEU A 63 6.68 -10.76 -23.82
N LEU A 64 5.81 -11.75 -23.99
CA LEU A 64 5.07 -12.35 -22.86
C LEU A 64 6.03 -13.02 -21.87
N LYS A 65 7.09 -13.68 -22.36
CA LYS A 65 8.13 -14.28 -21.50
C LYS A 65 8.86 -13.21 -20.69
N GLU A 66 9.22 -12.10 -21.32
CA GLU A 66 9.92 -11.01 -20.64
C GLU A 66 9.01 -10.28 -19.64
N LEU A 67 7.73 -10.08 -19.99
CA LEU A 67 6.73 -9.52 -19.07
C LEU A 67 6.51 -10.41 -17.85
N LYS A 68 6.44 -11.73 -18.01
CA LYS A 68 6.40 -12.66 -16.86
C LYS A 68 7.60 -12.49 -15.94
N ARG A 69 8.79 -12.36 -16.52
CA ARG A 69 10.05 -12.20 -15.76
C ARG A 69 10.06 -10.87 -14.99
N LEU A 70 9.70 -9.76 -15.65
CA LEU A 70 9.72 -8.43 -15.06
C LEU A 70 8.62 -8.21 -14.02
N LEU A 71 7.43 -8.78 -14.24
CA LEU A 71 6.30 -8.69 -13.31
C LEU A 71 6.33 -9.79 -12.22
N ALA A 72 7.34 -10.65 -12.23
CA ALA A 72 7.47 -11.80 -11.33
C ALA A 72 6.23 -12.72 -11.31
N VAL A 73 5.60 -12.92 -12.48
CA VAL A 73 4.40 -13.74 -12.62
C VAL A 73 4.72 -15.08 -13.28
N THR A 74 4.31 -16.18 -12.65
CA THR A 74 4.60 -17.54 -13.13
C THR A 74 3.55 -18.06 -14.11
N THR A 75 2.27 -17.76 -13.88
CA THR A 75 1.16 -18.33 -14.66
C THR A 75 0.71 -17.43 -15.80
N ASP A 76 0.26 -18.04 -16.90
CA ASP A 76 -0.37 -17.30 -18.01
C ASP A 76 -1.62 -16.55 -17.52
N ARG A 77 -2.38 -17.18 -16.62
CA ARG A 77 -3.58 -16.59 -16.03
C ARG A 77 -3.26 -15.28 -15.30
N ALA A 78 -2.31 -15.30 -14.37
CA ALA A 78 -1.95 -14.10 -13.62
C ALA A 78 -1.37 -13.00 -14.53
N LEU A 79 -0.60 -13.35 -15.56
CA LEU A 79 -0.09 -12.34 -16.50
C LEU A 79 -1.23 -11.73 -17.33
N SER A 80 -2.14 -12.56 -17.85
CA SER A 80 -3.28 -12.06 -18.63
C SER A 80 -4.18 -11.14 -17.80
N THR A 81 -4.42 -11.47 -16.52
CA THR A 81 -5.12 -10.62 -15.57
C THR A 81 -4.40 -9.29 -15.40
N SER A 82 -3.10 -9.30 -15.07
CA SER A 82 -2.31 -8.08 -14.87
C SER A 82 -2.26 -7.16 -16.10
N LEU A 83 -2.28 -7.73 -17.31
CA LEU A 83 -2.30 -6.98 -18.56
C LEU A 83 -3.70 -6.52 -19.00
N GLY A 84 -4.77 -6.91 -18.29
CA GLY A 84 -6.15 -6.63 -18.70
C GLY A 84 -6.54 -7.33 -20.01
N LEU A 85 -6.00 -8.53 -20.25
CA LEU A 85 -6.26 -9.34 -21.44
C LEU A 85 -7.14 -10.55 -21.11
N THR A 86 -8.00 -10.94 -22.05
CA THR A 86 -8.76 -12.19 -21.93
C THR A 86 -7.85 -13.40 -22.16
N GLN A 87 -8.18 -14.55 -21.55
CA GLN A 87 -7.45 -15.81 -21.78
C GLN A 87 -7.38 -16.15 -23.28
N GLN A 88 -8.46 -15.94 -24.02
CA GLN A 88 -8.49 -16.18 -25.46
C GLN A 88 -7.50 -15.28 -26.22
N THR A 89 -7.43 -13.99 -25.87
CA THR A 89 -6.47 -13.07 -26.48
C THR A 89 -5.04 -13.51 -26.21
N PHE A 90 -4.78 -13.95 -24.97
CA PHE A 90 -3.48 -14.45 -24.55
C PHE A 90 -3.05 -15.71 -25.32
N VAL A 91 -3.96 -16.69 -25.46
CA VAL A 91 -3.72 -17.92 -26.25
C VAL A 91 -3.46 -17.59 -27.71
N ASN A 92 -4.29 -16.72 -28.30
CA ASN A 92 -4.12 -16.27 -29.68
C ASN A 92 -2.76 -15.61 -29.91
N TRP A 93 -2.24 -14.90 -28.91
CA TRP A 93 -0.93 -14.26 -28.99
C TRP A 93 0.22 -15.25 -28.89
N LYS A 94 0.11 -16.27 -28.02
CA LYS A 94 1.11 -17.34 -27.98
C LYS A 94 1.19 -18.11 -29.30
N ALA A 95 0.05 -18.35 -29.94
CA ALA A 95 -0.02 -19.06 -31.22
C ALA A 95 0.41 -18.19 -32.42
N ARG A 96 0.50 -16.87 -32.25
CA ARG A 96 0.76 -15.93 -33.34
C ARG A 96 2.23 -15.99 -33.78
N ARG A 97 2.43 -16.27 -35.07
CA ARG A 97 3.76 -16.35 -35.70
C ARG A 97 4.31 -15.00 -36.17
N HIS A 98 3.44 -14.04 -36.43
CA HIS A 98 3.83 -12.70 -36.89
C HIS A 98 4.19 -11.79 -35.73
N ALA A 99 5.14 -10.89 -35.98
CA ALA A 99 5.56 -9.87 -35.02
C ALA A 99 4.41 -8.92 -34.66
N MET A 100 4.53 -8.34 -33.46
CA MET A 100 3.58 -7.35 -32.97
C MET A 100 3.81 -6.00 -33.64
N THR A 101 2.72 -5.31 -33.96
CA THR A 101 2.82 -3.92 -34.42
C THR A 101 3.02 -2.98 -33.22
N PRO A 102 3.67 -1.82 -33.40
CA PRO A 102 3.81 -0.83 -32.33
C PRO A 102 2.47 -0.44 -31.68
N ARG A 103 1.41 -0.36 -32.50
CA ARG A 103 0.05 -0.09 -32.03
C ARG A 103 -0.46 -1.19 -31.09
N GLN A 104 -0.21 -2.46 -31.40
CA GLN A 104 -0.62 -3.56 -30.53
C GLN A 104 0.12 -3.52 -29.19
N VAL A 105 1.41 -3.20 -29.20
CA VAL A 105 2.19 -3.04 -27.96
C VAL A 105 1.66 -1.88 -27.12
N ALA A 106 1.38 -0.73 -27.75
CA ALA A 106 0.81 0.44 -27.07
C ALA A 106 -0.57 0.13 -26.43
N GLU A 107 -1.42 -0.63 -27.11
CA GLU A 107 -2.71 -1.06 -26.57
C GLU A 107 -2.58 -1.97 -25.34
N ILE A 108 -1.53 -2.81 -25.26
CA ILE A 108 -1.24 -3.58 -24.03
C ILE A 108 -0.95 -2.63 -22.88
N VAL A 109 -0.04 -1.68 -23.10
CA VAL A 109 0.38 -0.75 -22.05
C VAL A 109 -0.82 0.05 -21.54
N LYS A 110 -1.69 0.49 -22.45
CA LYS A 110 -2.95 1.15 -22.11
C LYS A 110 -3.86 0.26 -21.26
N LYS A 111 -4.06 -1.01 -21.66
CA LYS A 111 -4.91 -1.97 -20.93
C LYS A 111 -4.33 -2.33 -19.57
N ALA A 112 -3.03 -2.62 -19.50
CA ALA A 112 -2.32 -2.90 -18.27
C ALA A 112 -2.41 -1.74 -17.29
N ARG A 113 -2.28 -0.48 -17.75
CA ARG A 113 -2.47 0.70 -16.92
C ARG A 113 -3.91 0.80 -16.39
N ALA A 114 -4.90 0.61 -17.26
CA ALA A 114 -6.31 0.64 -16.83
C ALA A 114 -6.63 -0.45 -15.80
N GLN A 115 -6.08 -1.65 -16.00
CA GLN A 115 -6.21 -2.75 -15.06
C GLN A 115 -5.52 -2.45 -13.73
N ALA A 116 -4.29 -1.95 -13.75
CA ALA A 116 -3.56 -1.58 -12.54
C ALA A 116 -4.31 -0.50 -11.74
N THR A 117 -4.92 0.48 -12.41
CA THR A 117 -5.79 1.48 -11.75
C THR A 117 -7.01 0.81 -11.11
N ALA A 118 -7.70 -0.08 -11.81
CA ALA A 118 -8.86 -0.77 -11.28
C ALA A 118 -8.51 -1.66 -10.07
N GLU A 119 -7.41 -2.40 -10.16
CA GLU A 119 -6.87 -3.20 -9.06
C GLU A 119 -6.54 -2.31 -7.87
N ALA A 120 -5.78 -1.23 -8.07
CA ALA A 120 -5.42 -0.29 -7.02
C ALA A 120 -6.66 0.31 -6.33
N HIS A 121 -7.71 0.65 -7.07
CA HIS A 121 -8.96 1.13 -6.49
C HIS A 121 -9.68 0.04 -5.67
N SER A 122 -9.75 -1.18 -6.20
CA SER A 122 -10.43 -2.30 -5.51
C SER A 122 -9.70 -2.78 -4.26
N SER A 123 -8.36 -2.66 -4.23
CA SER A 123 -7.53 -3.07 -3.10
C SER A 123 -7.19 -1.93 -2.14
N ALA A 124 -7.52 -0.67 -2.50
CA ALA A 124 -7.22 0.49 -1.66
C ALA A 124 -7.94 0.42 -0.31
N PHE A 125 -9.19 -0.07 -0.32
CA PHE A 125 -10.07 -0.09 0.84
C PHE A 125 -11.04 -1.27 0.74
N ARG A 126 -11.02 -2.15 1.74
CA ARG A 126 -11.91 -3.31 1.84
C ARG A 126 -12.58 -3.39 3.21
N PRO A 127 -13.92 -3.27 3.30
CA PRO A 127 -14.65 -3.53 4.53
C PRO A 127 -14.46 -4.97 4.99
N ILE A 128 -14.11 -5.16 6.26
CA ILE A 128 -14.04 -6.47 6.90
C ILE A 128 -15.34 -6.72 7.66
N ILE A 129 -15.74 -5.75 8.48
CA ILE A 129 -16.98 -5.79 9.26
C ILE A 129 -17.44 -4.36 9.55
N GLU A 130 -18.75 -4.16 9.60
CA GLU A 130 -19.35 -2.85 9.87
C GLU A 130 -20.36 -2.97 11.01
N PHE A 131 -20.30 -2.02 11.95
CA PHE A 131 -21.19 -1.92 13.11
C PHE A 131 -21.38 -3.25 13.86
N PHE A 132 -20.30 -4.00 14.04
CA PHE A 132 -20.33 -5.26 14.77
C PHE A 132 -20.57 -5.00 16.26
N PRO A 133 -21.58 -5.66 16.88
CA PRO A 133 -21.90 -5.46 18.28
C PRO A 133 -20.78 -5.96 19.19
N ILE A 134 -20.39 -5.11 20.14
CA ILE A 134 -19.34 -5.41 21.11
C ILE A 134 -19.95 -6.20 22.26
N GLU A 135 -19.44 -7.41 22.47
CA GLU A 135 -19.74 -8.24 23.62
C GLU A 135 -18.47 -8.36 24.46
N ARG A 136 -18.23 -7.34 25.29
CA ARG A 136 -16.99 -7.27 26.07
C ARG A 136 -16.89 -8.48 27.00
N LYS A 137 -15.80 -9.24 26.88
CA LYS A 137 -15.49 -10.39 27.76
C LYS A 137 -14.22 -10.07 28.55
N LEU A 138 -14.30 -10.17 29.88
CA LEU A 138 -13.12 -10.02 30.72
C LEU A 138 -12.16 -11.19 30.50
N ARG A 139 -10.90 -10.89 30.14
CA ARG A 139 -9.82 -11.86 30.00
C ARG A 139 -8.65 -11.45 30.88
N LYS A 140 -8.39 -12.22 31.95
CA LYS A 140 -7.33 -11.98 32.95
C LYS A 140 -7.41 -10.57 33.55
N LYS A 141 -6.84 -9.56 32.89
CA LYS A 141 -6.76 -8.16 33.34
C LYS A 141 -7.23 -7.14 32.28
N SER A 142 -7.78 -7.59 31.15
CA SER A 142 -8.21 -6.72 30.05
C SER A 142 -9.51 -7.23 29.43
N TYR A 143 -10.28 -6.34 28.82
CA TYR A 143 -11.47 -6.71 28.06
C TYR A 143 -11.12 -7.04 26.61
N ALA A 144 -11.66 -8.15 26.10
CA ALA A 144 -11.73 -8.41 24.67
C ALA A 144 -12.98 -7.73 24.08
N VAL A 145 -12.91 -7.30 22.82
CA VAL A 145 -14.07 -6.68 22.14
C VAL A 145 -15.20 -7.69 21.87
N PHE A 146 -14.86 -8.96 21.67
CA PHE A 146 -15.83 -10.06 21.58
C PHE A 146 -15.16 -11.40 21.92
N ASN A 147 -15.98 -12.44 22.13
CA ASN A 147 -15.48 -13.79 22.40
C ASN A 147 -14.88 -14.45 21.15
N SER A 148 -13.56 -14.72 21.19
CA SER A 148 -12.81 -15.44 20.14
C SER A 148 -12.18 -16.76 20.62
N GLU A 149 -12.67 -17.34 21.72
CA GLU A 149 -12.16 -18.62 22.25
C GLU A 149 -12.67 -19.83 21.47
N PRO A 150 -12.00 -20.99 21.53
CA PRO A 150 -12.55 -22.24 21.01
C PRO A 150 -13.95 -22.50 21.60
N GLY A 151 -14.95 -22.66 20.72
CA GLY A 151 -16.37 -22.69 21.11
C GLY A 151 -17.14 -21.40 20.83
N ALA A 152 -16.46 -20.32 20.46
CA ALA A 152 -17.11 -19.18 19.79
C ALA A 152 -17.66 -19.63 18.42
N GLY A 153 -18.82 -19.12 18.03
CA GLY A 153 -19.42 -19.46 16.73
C GLY A 153 -18.48 -19.19 15.56
N LYS A 154 -18.61 -19.98 14.47
CA LYS A 154 -17.72 -19.95 13.29
C LYS A 154 -17.44 -18.55 12.76
N MET A 155 -18.46 -17.69 12.73
CA MET A 155 -18.35 -16.29 12.30
C MET A 155 -17.35 -15.49 13.13
N ARG A 156 -17.38 -15.60 14.47
CA ARG A 156 -16.47 -14.88 15.36
C ARG A 156 -15.04 -15.37 15.25
N LEU A 157 -14.86 -16.68 15.08
CA LEU A 157 -13.54 -17.27 14.86
C LEU A 157 -12.95 -16.79 13.52
N GLY A 158 -13.76 -16.79 12.45
CA GLY A 158 -13.37 -16.26 11.14
C GLY A 158 -13.02 -14.78 11.20
N LEU A 159 -13.87 -13.96 11.83
CA LEU A 159 -13.63 -12.52 12.00
C LEU A 159 -12.36 -12.26 12.83
N SER A 160 -12.15 -12.99 13.91
CA SER A 160 -10.92 -12.87 14.71
C SER A 160 -9.68 -13.24 13.91
N ALA A 161 -9.75 -14.26 13.06
CA ALA A 161 -8.64 -14.66 12.21
C ALA A 161 -8.31 -13.59 11.16
N GLU A 162 -9.33 -13.04 10.50
CA GLU A 162 -9.20 -11.97 9.51
C GLU A 162 -8.61 -10.69 10.13
N LEU A 163 -9.12 -10.26 11.29
CA LEU A 163 -8.59 -9.09 11.99
C LEU A 163 -7.15 -9.30 12.49
N GLN A 164 -6.69 -10.55 12.61
CA GLN A 164 -5.32 -10.87 13.01
C GLN A 164 -4.35 -10.91 11.83
N SER A 165 -4.83 -11.14 10.61
CA SER A 165 -4.01 -11.25 9.39
C SER A 165 -3.78 -9.90 8.69
N VAL A 166 -4.68 -8.94 8.89
CA VAL A 166 -4.66 -7.67 8.14
C VAL A 166 -4.28 -6.45 8.99
N ASN A 167 -3.77 -5.45 8.28
CA ASN A 167 -3.54 -4.08 8.74
C ASN A 167 -4.63 -3.17 8.17
N GLY A 168 -4.91 -2.05 8.83
CA GLY A 168 -6.09 -1.29 8.44
C GLY A 168 -6.53 -0.21 9.41
N LEU A 169 -7.77 0.21 9.25
CA LEU A 169 -8.46 1.16 10.10
C LEU A 169 -9.56 0.48 10.90
N TYR A 170 -9.85 1.02 12.07
CA TYR A 170 -11.01 0.60 12.86
C TYR A 170 -11.66 1.82 13.50
N VAL A 171 -12.97 1.70 13.71
CA VAL A 171 -13.79 2.74 14.32
C VAL A 171 -14.62 2.11 15.44
N PHE A 172 -14.65 2.73 16.61
CA PHE A 172 -15.56 2.39 17.70
C PHE A 172 -16.72 3.37 17.73
N TYR A 173 -17.92 2.87 18.02
CA TYR A 173 -19.14 3.67 18.07
C TYR A 173 -19.87 3.50 19.40
N ASP A 174 -20.60 4.53 19.83
CA ASP A 174 -21.55 4.43 20.93
C ASP A 174 -22.82 3.66 20.51
N SER A 175 -23.77 3.50 21.45
CA SER A 175 -25.04 2.80 21.19
C SER A 175 -25.95 3.49 20.17
N ARG A 176 -25.69 4.76 19.83
CA ARG A 176 -26.43 5.53 18.81
C ARG A 176 -25.74 5.49 17.44
N GLY A 177 -24.63 4.77 17.32
CA GLY A 177 -23.82 4.75 16.09
C GLY A 177 -22.92 5.97 15.93
N LYS A 178 -22.72 6.78 16.98
CA LYS A 178 -21.81 7.93 16.94
C LYS A 178 -20.37 7.45 17.07
N ALA A 179 -19.50 7.89 16.16
CA ALA A 179 -18.09 7.53 16.20
C ALA A 179 -17.43 8.08 17.48
N LEU A 180 -16.88 7.19 18.30
CA LEU A 180 -16.15 7.52 19.53
C LEU A 180 -14.64 7.54 19.29
N TYR A 181 -14.12 6.68 18.43
CA TYR A 181 -12.68 6.58 18.25
C TYR A 181 -12.36 6.00 16.89
N VAL A 182 -11.37 6.57 16.22
CA VAL A 182 -10.79 6.04 15.00
C VAL A 182 -9.36 5.67 15.32
N GLY A 183 -8.90 4.51 14.88
CA GLY A 183 -7.49 4.16 15.00
C GLY A 183 -6.98 3.48 13.75
N GLN A 184 -5.70 3.68 13.49
CA GLN A 184 -4.97 2.92 12.48
C GLN A 184 -4.10 1.82 13.08
N ALA A 185 -3.94 0.75 12.33
CA ALA A 185 -3.14 -0.42 12.66
C ALA A 185 -2.09 -0.68 11.56
N GLN A 186 -1.05 0.15 11.52
CA GLN A 186 -0.01 0.08 10.48
C GLN A 186 1.10 -0.94 10.81
N ARG A 187 1.56 -1.00 12.07
CA ARG A 187 2.70 -1.86 12.48
C ARG A 187 2.29 -3.21 13.05
N GLN A 188 1.02 -3.37 13.37
CA GLN A 188 0.45 -4.58 13.95
C GLN A 188 -0.95 -4.78 13.40
N SER A 189 -1.47 -5.99 13.52
CA SER A 189 -2.81 -6.29 13.01
C SER A 189 -3.90 -5.49 13.72
N ILE A 190 -5.01 -5.29 13.01
CA ILE A 190 -6.19 -4.58 13.52
C ILE A 190 -6.60 -5.16 14.88
N TRP A 191 -6.61 -6.49 15.00
CA TRP A 191 -6.95 -7.18 16.25
C TRP A 191 -6.14 -6.69 17.45
N LYS A 192 -4.81 -6.63 17.32
CA LYS A 192 -3.90 -6.26 18.43
C LYS A 192 -4.05 -4.79 18.80
N GLU A 193 -4.06 -3.90 17.80
CA GLU A 193 -4.19 -2.46 18.06
C GLU A 193 -5.56 -2.11 18.64
N MET A 194 -6.64 -2.69 18.07
CA MET A 194 -8.01 -2.48 18.55
C MET A 194 -8.16 -2.92 20.01
N HIS A 195 -7.64 -4.09 20.40
CA HIS A 195 -7.66 -4.54 21.80
C HIS A 195 -6.86 -3.63 22.74
N SER A 196 -5.70 -3.15 22.28
CA SER A 196 -4.88 -2.19 23.01
C SER A 196 -5.65 -0.88 23.24
N ALA A 197 -6.23 -0.31 22.18
CA ALA A 197 -7.00 0.93 22.23
C ALA A 197 -8.26 0.79 23.11
N PHE A 198 -8.93 -0.36 23.07
CA PHE A 198 -10.14 -0.66 23.84
C PHE A 198 -9.91 -0.61 25.36
N ASN A 199 -8.68 -0.90 25.81
CA ASN A 199 -8.32 -0.98 27.23
C ASN A 199 -7.50 0.21 27.75
N ARG A 200 -6.96 1.03 26.85
CA ARG A 200 -6.08 2.15 27.19
C ARG A 200 -6.84 3.20 28.04
N PRO A 201 -6.25 3.68 29.15
CA PRO A 201 -6.82 4.81 29.88
C PRO A 201 -6.80 6.07 29.01
N ARG A 202 -7.85 6.89 29.10
CA ARG A 202 -7.98 8.13 28.35
C ARG A 202 -8.33 9.25 29.31
N ALA A 203 -7.55 10.34 29.26
CA ALA A 203 -7.76 11.51 30.11
C ALA A 203 -8.77 12.51 29.51
N ALA A 204 -9.00 12.45 28.19
CA ALA A 204 -9.77 13.45 27.44
C ALA A 204 -11.27 13.43 27.74
N GLN A 205 -11.84 12.26 28.03
CA GLN A 205 -13.27 12.12 28.20
C GLN A 205 -13.61 11.81 29.65
N LYS A 206 -14.22 12.79 30.31
CA LYS A 206 -14.84 12.61 31.61
C LYS A 206 -16.34 12.56 31.39
N ILE A 207 -17.00 11.61 32.04
CA ILE A 207 -18.46 11.60 32.14
C ILE A 207 -18.79 11.99 33.57
N SER A 208 -19.63 13.00 33.74
CA SER A 208 -20.20 13.36 35.03
C SER A 208 -21.17 12.24 35.43
N ALA A 209 -20.71 11.39 36.34
CA ALA A 209 -21.47 10.25 36.82
C ALA A 209 -21.59 10.31 38.34
N VAL A 210 -22.76 9.90 38.83
CA VAL A 210 -22.94 9.70 40.26
C VAL A 210 -22.29 8.38 40.66
N ARG A 211 -21.44 8.41 41.70
CA ARG A 211 -20.87 7.17 42.24
C ARG A 211 -21.92 6.44 43.07
N HIS A 212 -22.31 5.25 42.61
CA HIS A 212 -23.14 4.34 43.40
C HIS A 212 -22.23 3.40 44.22
N PRO A 213 -22.51 3.18 45.52
CA PRO A 213 -21.81 2.17 46.31
C PRO A 213 -21.96 0.79 45.65
N THR A 214 -20.85 0.08 45.53
CA THR A 214 -20.80 -1.33 45.08
C THR A 214 -20.71 -2.31 46.25
N ASN A 215 -20.54 -1.79 47.47
CA ASN A 215 -20.45 -2.57 48.69
C ASN A 215 -21.85 -2.73 49.30
N ASN A 216 -22.03 -3.72 50.17
CA ASN A 216 -23.30 -3.98 50.84
C ASN A 216 -23.59 -2.87 51.88
N VAL A 217 -24.25 -1.81 51.44
CA VAL A 217 -24.68 -0.67 52.27
C VAL A 217 -26.17 -0.46 52.12
N GLU A 218 -26.80 0.09 53.15
CA GLU A 218 -28.22 0.44 53.14
C GLU A 218 -28.54 1.35 51.94
N TYR A 219 -29.56 0.96 51.17
CA TYR A 219 -30.04 1.74 50.04
C TYR A 219 -30.74 3.01 50.54
N LYS A 220 -30.31 4.17 50.02
CA LYS A 220 -30.96 5.45 50.28
C LYS A 220 -31.36 6.09 48.94
N PRO A 221 -32.63 6.46 48.76
CA PRO A 221 -33.10 7.12 47.55
C PRO A 221 -32.52 8.54 47.43
N ALA A 222 -32.54 9.08 46.21
CA ALA A 222 -32.01 10.41 45.93
C ALA A 222 -32.78 11.54 46.66
N SER A 223 -34.04 11.29 47.04
CA SER A 223 -34.84 12.18 47.88
C SER A 223 -34.28 12.35 49.30
N GLU A 224 -33.65 11.31 49.86
CA GLU A 224 -33.09 11.33 51.21
C GLU A 224 -31.61 11.70 51.22
N LYS A 225 -30.84 11.24 50.23
CA LYS A 225 -29.40 11.51 50.13
C LYS A 225 -29.02 11.89 48.71
N LEU A 226 -28.85 13.18 48.50
CA LEU A 226 -28.27 13.72 47.28
C LEU A 226 -26.82 13.24 47.13
N ARG A 227 -26.50 12.71 45.94
CA ARG A 227 -25.16 12.27 45.60
C ARG A 227 -24.59 13.22 44.56
N GLN A 228 -23.39 13.72 44.80
CA GLN A 228 -22.74 14.65 43.87
C GLN A 228 -22.28 13.90 42.60
N PRO A 229 -22.63 14.41 41.40
CA PRO A 229 -22.00 13.97 40.16
C PRO A 229 -20.50 14.28 40.18
N VAL A 230 -19.68 13.32 39.77
CA VAL A 230 -18.22 13.49 39.66
C VAL A 230 -17.77 13.11 38.25
N ASP A 231 -16.91 13.95 37.70
CA ASP A 231 -16.27 13.72 36.42
C ASP A 231 -15.30 12.54 36.47
N THR A 232 -15.71 11.42 35.88
CA THR A 232 -14.92 10.18 35.89
C THR A 232 -14.40 9.88 34.48
N PRO A 233 -13.08 9.62 34.30
CA PRO A 233 -12.56 9.20 33.01
C PRO A 233 -13.10 7.82 32.65
N ARG A 234 -13.58 7.66 31.41
CA ARG A 234 -14.11 6.39 30.92
C ARG A 234 -13.23 5.78 29.84
N LYS A 235 -13.13 4.45 29.84
CA LYS A 235 -12.41 3.68 28.84
C LYS A 235 -13.34 3.32 27.69
N LEU A 236 -12.77 3.03 26.51
CA LEU A 236 -13.58 2.64 25.34
C LEU A 236 -14.44 1.40 25.60
N HIS A 237 -13.95 0.42 26.35
CA HIS A 237 -14.75 -0.75 26.72
C HIS A 237 -15.94 -0.49 27.66
N GLU A 238 -16.10 0.73 28.15
CA GLU A 238 -17.27 1.15 28.93
C GLU A 238 -18.27 1.92 28.07
N LEU A 239 -17.84 2.45 26.91
CA LEU A 239 -18.63 3.37 26.09
C LEU A 239 -19.02 2.79 24.73
N ALA A 240 -18.14 2.00 24.12
CA ALA A 240 -18.33 1.50 22.78
C ALA A 240 -19.33 0.34 22.78
N ALA A 241 -20.34 0.45 21.92
CA ALA A 241 -21.34 -0.57 21.67
C ALA A 241 -21.08 -1.33 20.36
N TYR A 242 -20.46 -0.68 19.37
CA TYR A 242 -20.15 -1.28 18.07
C TYR A 242 -18.73 -0.97 17.61
N PHE A 243 -18.21 -1.77 16.68
CA PHE A 243 -17.01 -1.41 15.92
C PHE A 243 -17.13 -1.75 14.43
N SER A 244 -16.42 -0.99 13.60
CA SER A 244 -16.18 -1.30 12.19
C SER A 244 -14.68 -1.46 11.96
N ALA A 245 -14.30 -2.31 11.01
CA ALA A 245 -12.91 -2.51 10.63
C ALA A 245 -12.78 -2.65 9.11
N TYR A 246 -11.72 -2.04 8.59
CA TYR A 246 -11.44 -1.92 7.17
C TYR A 246 -9.97 -2.28 6.92
N GLU A 247 -9.72 -3.17 5.98
CA GLU A 247 -8.37 -3.32 5.42
C GLU A 247 -8.12 -2.13 4.48
N VAL A 248 -6.95 -1.52 4.63
CA VAL A 248 -6.57 -0.35 3.84
C VAL A 248 -5.14 -0.55 3.38
N ALA A 249 -4.88 -0.23 2.12
CA ALA A 249 -3.53 -0.29 1.58
C ALA A 249 -2.59 0.61 2.42
N GLU A 250 -1.43 0.08 2.80
CA GLU A 250 -0.48 0.75 3.71
C GLU A 250 -0.17 2.22 3.33
N PRO A 251 0.02 2.58 2.04
CA PRO A 251 0.29 3.97 1.65
C PRO A 251 -0.84 4.95 1.94
N LEU A 252 -2.07 4.46 2.12
CA LEU A 252 -3.27 5.28 2.28
C LEU A 252 -3.75 5.38 3.74
N LEU A 253 -3.18 4.57 4.65
CA LEU A 253 -3.62 4.50 6.05
C LEU A 253 -3.62 5.86 6.75
N ASP A 254 -2.51 6.60 6.64
CA ASP A 254 -2.35 7.90 7.27
C ASP A 254 -3.36 8.92 6.70
N ASP A 255 -3.58 8.90 5.39
CA ASP A 255 -4.50 9.82 4.71
C ASP A 255 -5.97 9.55 5.07
N PHE A 256 -6.37 8.27 5.17
CA PHE A 256 -7.72 7.91 5.59
C PHE A 256 -7.96 8.16 7.07
N GLU A 257 -7.00 7.86 7.96
CA GLU A 257 -7.13 8.21 9.39
C GLU A 257 -7.29 9.72 9.55
N ALA A 258 -6.46 10.49 8.87
CA ALA A 258 -6.52 11.94 8.82
C ALA A 258 -7.88 12.46 8.34
N LEU A 259 -8.44 11.86 7.28
CA LEU A 259 -9.76 12.21 6.77
C LEU A 259 -10.83 11.95 7.82
N LEU A 260 -10.83 10.77 8.44
CA LEU A 260 -11.82 10.40 9.46
C LEU A 260 -11.72 11.28 10.71
N ILE A 261 -10.51 11.62 11.16
CA ILE A 261 -10.32 12.55 12.29
C ILE A 261 -10.95 13.92 12.00
N ARG A 262 -10.85 14.40 10.76
CA ARG A 262 -11.45 15.68 10.34
C ARG A 262 -12.95 15.59 10.06
N ALA A 263 -13.43 14.43 9.61
CA ALA A 263 -14.84 14.18 9.39
C ALA A 263 -15.64 14.11 10.71
N PHE A 264 -14.98 13.75 11.81
CA PHE A 264 -15.58 13.60 13.14
C PHE A 264 -14.92 14.52 14.20
N PRO A 265 -14.83 15.84 13.97
CA PRO A 265 -13.95 16.73 14.74
C PRO A 265 -14.37 16.91 16.22
N ASN A 266 -15.65 16.69 16.55
CA ASN A 266 -16.20 16.85 17.90
C ASN A 266 -16.59 15.53 18.57
N ASP A 267 -16.42 14.42 17.84
CA ASP A 267 -16.99 13.13 18.22
C ASP A 267 -15.89 12.16 18.67
N LEU A 268 -14.71 12.26 18.07
CA LEU A 268 -13.62 11.35 18.37
C LEU A 268 -12.86 11.69 19.64
N LEU A 269 -12.48 10.64 20.35
CA LEU A 269 -11.61 10.65 21.53
C LEU A 269 -10.12 10.59 21.17
N ASN A 270 -9.79 10.97 19.94
CA ASN A 270 -8.42 11.01 19.44
C ASN A 270 -7.76 12.29 19.95
N PHE A 271 -6.70 12.14 20.74
CA PHE A 271 -5.94 13.28 21.28
C PHE A 271 -5.04 13.97 20.24
N LYS A 272 -4.92 13.39 19.04
CA LYS A 272 -3.90 13.71 18.05
C LYS A 272 -4.53 14.24 16.77
N MET A 273 -4.64 15.56 16.69
CA MET A 273 -4.73 16.30 15.43
C MET A 273 -3.28 16.45 14.90
N GLU A 274 -2.68 15.40 14.34
CA GLU A 274 -1.28 15.46 13.91
C GLU A 274 -1.10 16.38 12.69
N LYS A 275 0.00 17.13 12.65
CA LYS A 275 0.42 17.98 11.52
C LYS A 275 0.72 17.10 10.32
N ILE A 276 -0.13 17.15 9.30
CA ILE A 276 0.01 16.35 8.08
C ILE A 276 1.09 16.92 7.17
N GLY A 277 1.95 16.04 6.62
CA GLY A 277 2.95 16.37 5.60
C GLY A 277 4.38 15.86 5.84
N ARG A 278 4.70 15.18 6.95
CA ARG A 278 6.10 14.82 7.28
C ARG A 278 6.64 13.52 6.69
N SER A 279 5.83 12.64 6.08
CA SER A 279 6.32 11.33 5.60
C SER A 279 7.09 11.40 4.27
N LEU A 280 6.85 12.40 3.42
CA LEU A 280 7.57 12.55 2.15
C LEU A 280 8.89 13.34 2.31
N ALA A 281 8.92 14.37 3.16
CA ALA A 281 10.12 15.20 3.35
C ALA A 281 11.22 14.49 4.18
N MET A 282 10.86 13.86 5.30
CA MET A 282 11.88 13.24 6.18
C MET A 282 12.52 11.97 5.58
N ASN A 283 11.83 11.27 4.67
CA ASN A 283 12.38 10.10 3.98
C ASN A 283 13.36 10.50 2.87
N ALA A 284 13.22 11.69 2.27
CA ALA A 284 14.20 12.25 1.36
C ALA A 284 15.47 12.72 2.10
N GLU A 285 15.30 13.39 3.25
CA GLU A 285 16.42 13.88 4.07
C GLU A 285 17.22 12.73 4.72
N ARG A 286 16.56 11.68 5.22
CA ARG A 286 17.26 10.51 5.78
C ARG A 286 18.07 9.72 4.75
N LYS A 287 17.64 9.72 3.47
CA LYS A 287 18.43 9.13 2.38
C LYS A 287 19.61 10.01 1.97
N ALA A 288 19.52 11.32 2.12
CA ALA A 288 20.62 12.25 1.85
C ALA A 288 21.72 12.19 2.94
N ASP A 289 21.34 12.04 4.20
CA ASP A 289 22.30 12.01 5.33
C ASP A 289 23.01 10.66 5.50
N ALA A 290 22.37 9.55 5.12
CA ALA A 290 22.99 8.23 5.14
C ALA A 290 24.19 8.09 4.17
N GLY A 291 24.29 8.97 3.16
CA GLY A 291 25.39 9.00 2.20
C GLY A 291 26.65 9.75 2.69
N LYS A 292 26.58 10.51 3.79
CA LYS A 292 27.68 11.41 4.23
C LYS A 292 28.43 10.96 5.49
N SER A 293 28.00 9.88 6.16
CA SER A 293 28.57 9.45 7.43
C SER A 293 29.48 8.22 7.32
N VAL A 294 30.56 8.29 6.52
CA VAL A 294 31.70 7.37 6.67
C VAL A 294 33.02 8.17 6.60
N ARG A 295 33.39 8.78 7.73
CA ARG A 295 34.80 9.00 8.10
C ARG A 295 34.92 8.85 9.61
N LYS A 296 35.25 7.62 10.04
CA LYS A 296 35.57 7.26 11.43
C LYS A 296 36.72 8.13 11.93
N LYS A 297 36.52 8.84 13.05
CA LYS A 297 37.60 9.25 13.96
C LYS A 297 37.54 8.34 15.20
N THR A 298 38.61 7.59 15.40
CA THR A 298 38.85 6.72 16.56
C THR A 298 39.00 7.56 17.83
N PRO A 299 38.38 7.23 18.98
CA PRO A 299 38.66 7.94 20.23
C PRO A 299 39.81 7.29 20.99
N ALA A 300 40.75 8.14 21.43
CA ALA A 300 41.89 7.81 22.27
C ALA A 300 41.46 7.41 23.70
N LYS A 301 42.12 6.37 24.20
CA LYS A 301 41.97 5.76 25.53
C LYS A 301 42.48 6.72 26.61
N LYS A 302 41.62 7.20 27.52
CA LYS A 302 42.04 7.92 28.74
C LYS A 302 41.92 7.00 29.97
N THR A 303 43.05 6.86 30.65
CA THR A 303 43.31 6.14 31.89
C THR A 303 42.60 6.78 33.09
N ALA A 304 42.02 5.96 33.96
CA ALA A 304 41.39 6.37 35.23
C ALA A 304 42.43 6.52 36.36
N PRO A 305 42.27 7.47 37.31
CA PRO A 305 43.14 7.58 38.45
C PRO A 305 42.67 6.72 39.64
N ARG A 306 43.68 6.32 40.42
CA ARG A 306 43.75 5.35 41.52
C ARG A 306 43.04 5.89 42.78
N LYS A 307 42.25 5.04 43.47
CA LYS A 307 41.64 5.31 44.78
C LYS A 307 42.71 5.39 45.88
N ALA A 308 42.60 6.37 46.77
CA ALA A 308 43.39 6.50 48.01
C ALA A 308 42.71 5.76 49.19
N ALA A 309 43.52 5.20 50.08
CA ALA A 309 43.15 4.41 51.26
C ALA A 309 42.70 5.28 52.45
N PRO A 310 41.97 4.72 53.45
CA PRO A 310 41.46 5.48 54.58
C PRO A 310 42.47 5.58 55.73
N ALA A 311 42.53 6.75 56.38
CA ALA A 311 43.30 6.97 57.59
C ALA A 311 42.49 6.56 58.84
N ARG A 312 43.10 5.71 59.68
CA ARG A 312 42.76 5.53 61.09
C ARG A 312 43.11 6.81 61.87
N LYS A 313 42.28 7.19 62.85
CA LYS A 313 42.69 7.26 64.25
C LYS A 313 41.49 7.49 65.19
N ALA A 314 41.60 6.83 66.34
CA ALA A 314 40.72 6.90 67.49
C ALA A 314 41.17 8.04 68.43
N ALA A 315 40.20 8.66 69.10
CA ALA A 315 40.16 9.06 70.52
C ALA A 315 38.79 9.70 70.76
#